data_AF-A0A9W9IHC2-F1
#
_entry.id   AF-A0A9W9IHC2-F1
#
_cell.length_a   1.000
_cell.length_b   1.000
_cell.length_c   1.000
_cell.angle_alpha   90.00
_cell.angle_beta   90.00
_cell.angle_gamma   90.00
#
_symmetry.space_group_name_H-M   'P 1'
#
loop_
_entity.id
_entity.type
_entity.pdbx_description
1 polymer ?
#
loop_
_entity_poly.entity_id
_entity_poly.type
_entity_poly.pdbx_seq_one_letter_code
_entity_poly.pdbx_strand_id
1 'polypeptide(L)'
;MVRRAGGFIPATTLNLLAAAWIQFQIHDWFQHESYQSDEFYDIQLPPGDEWPHGKMLLPCTKPDETLEPSDINCPGYKNTNTAWWDGSQIYGSSEATTESQRTKDPDGKLLLTQRGKGVFLPHDDSGNPKTGFSDNWWTGMEMLHTLFAMEHNAICDMLRAAYPVWTG
;
A
#
# COMPACT_ATOMS: atom_id res chain seq x y z
N MET A 1 -4.56 2.63 -22.87
CA MET A 1 -4.89 4.03 -23.24
C MET A 1 -3.60 4.67 -23.75
N VAL A 2 -3.41 4.82 -25.07
CA VAL A 2 -2.19 5.43 -25.60
C VAL A 2 -2.17 6.90 -25.18
N ARG A 3 -1.05 7.39 -24.65
CA ARG A 3 -0.86 8.81 -24.33
C ARG A 3 -1.15 9.61 -25.60
N ARG A 4 -2.14 10.51 -25.55
CA ARG A 4 -2.49 11.34 -26.73
C ARG A 4 -1.25 12.09 -27.21
N ALA A 5 -1.08 12.18 -28.53
CA ALA A 5 -0.08 13.06 -29.11
C ALA A 5 -0.35 14.50 -28.63
N GLY A 6 0.64 15.16 -28.04
CA GLY A 6 0.47 16.46 -27.38
C GLY A 6 1.21 16.64 -26.04
N GLY A 7 1.90 15.60 -25.54
CA GLY A 7 2.74 15.71 -24.35
C GLY A 7 1.95 15.56 -23.04
N PHE A 8 2.53 16.04 -21.94
CA PHE A 8 1.88 16.04 -20.62
C PHE A 8 0.97 17.27 -20.52
N ILE A 9 -0.29 17.07 -20.14
CA ILE A 9 -1.21 18.16 -19.82
C ILE A 9 -1.25 18.25 -18.29
N PRO A 10 -0.65 19.29 -17.67
CA PRO A 10 -0.63 19.41 -16.23
C PRO A 10 -2.03 19.72 -15.69
N ALA A 11 -2.42 19.03 -14.61
CA ALA A 11 -3.55 19.45 -13.80
C ALA A 11 -3.11 20.63 -12.91
N THR A 12 -3.57 21.84 -13.20
CA THR A 12 -3.14 23.06 -12.48
C THR A 12 -3.77 23.21 -11.10
N THR A 13 -4.77 22.39 -10.78
CA THR A 13 -5.51 22.40 -9.51
C THR A 13 -5.05 21.32 -8.51
N LEU A 14 -4.19 20.40 -8.93
CA LEU A 14 -3.71 19.28 -8.11
C LEU A 14 -2.18 19.23 -8.11
N ASN A 15 -1.61 19.11 -6.92
CA ASN A 15 -0.16 18.91 -6.75
C ASN A 15 0.18 17.41 -6.65
N LEU A 16 1.47 17.09 -6.61
CA LEU A 16 1.93 15.70 -6.48
C LEU A 16 1.61 15.06 -5.12
N LEU A 17 1.35 15.86 -4.08
CA LEU A 17 0.89 15.31 -2.79
C LEU A 17 -0.51 14.73 -2.91
N ALA A 18 -1.38 15.30 -3.75
CA ALA A 18 -2.69 14.72 -4.04
C ALA A 18 -2.56 13.37 -4.77
N ALA A 19 -1.56 13.22 -5.65
CA ALA A 19 -1.27 11.95 -6.30
C ALA A 19 -0.72 10.91 -5.31
N ALA A 20 0.16 11.30 -4.39
CA ALA A 20 0.60 10.44 -3.30
C ALA A 20 -0.57 10.08 -2.38
N TRP A 21 -1.43 11.03 -2.03
CA TRP A 21 -2.59 10.80 -1.17
C TRP A 21 -3.50 9.70 -1.73
N ILE A 22 -3.86 9.78 -3.00
CA ILE A 22 -4.80 8.79 -3.54
C ILE A 22 -4.19 7.38 -3.61
N GLN A 23 -2.88 7.25 -3.89
CA GLN A 23 -2.23 5.94 -3.79
C GLN A 23 -2.14 5.45 -2.33
N PHE A 24 -1.83 6.34 -1.39
CA PHE A 24 -1.83 6.03 0.04
C PHE A 24 -3.20 5.51 0.51
N GLN A 25 -4.29 6.06 -0.03
CA GLN A 25 -5.64 5.54 0.21
C GLN A 25 -5.89 4.17 -0.44
N ILE A 26 -5.38 3.94 -1.66
CA ILE A 26 -5.49 2.62 -2.30
C ILE A 26 -4.78 1.54 -1.47
N HIS A 27 -3.62 1.86 -0.88
CA HIS A 27 -2.90 0.96 0.03
C HIS A 27 -3.69 0.60 1.29
N ASP A 28 -4.73 1.39 1.64
CA ASP A 28 -5.67 1.07 2.72
C ASP A 28 -6.77 0.14 2.19
N TRP A 29 -7.37 0.52 1.07
CA TRP A 29 -8.65 -0.06 0.65
C TRP A 29 -8.55 -1.42 -0.02
N PHE A 30 -7.61 -1.63 -0.94
CA PHE A 30 -7.60 -2.87 -1.71
C PHE A 30 -6.27 -3.25 -2.35
N GLN A 31 -6.05 -4.57 -2.40
CA GLN A 31 -5.03 -5.23 -3.20
C GLN A 31 -5.55 -6.61 -3.61
N HIS A 32 -5.34 -7.00 -4.87
CA HIS A 32 -5.70 -8.34 -5.32
C HIS A 32 -4.69 -9.36 -4.80
N GLU A 33 -5.17 -10.57 -4.47
CA GLU A 33 -4.28 -11.67 -4.11
C GLU A 33 -3.31 -11.99 -5.25
N SER A 34 -2.01 -12.02 -4.91
CA SER A 34 -0.96 -12.41 -5.85
C SER A 34 -1.16 -13.85 -6.33
N TYR A 35 -1.15 -14.05 -7.64
CA TYR A 35 -1.26 -15.37 -8.24
C TYR A 35 0.11 -15.91 -8.60
N GLN A 36 0.62 -16.89 -7.83
CA GLN A 36 1.84 -17.63 -8.19
C GLN A 36 1.49 -18.70 -9.23
N SER A 37 1.23 -18.26 -10.46
CA SER A 37 0.85 -19.08 -11.60
C SER A 37 1.75 -18.75 -12.78
N ASP A 38 1.99 -19.74 -13.64
CA ASP A 38 2.62 -19.55 -14.95
C ASP A 38 1.59 -19.10 -16.01
N GLU A 39 0.37 -18.75 -15.59
CA GLU A 39 -0.67 -18.20 -16.46
C GLU A 39 -0.53 -16.69 -16.63
N PHE A 40 -0.36 -16.29 -17.90
CA PHE A 40 -0.26 -14.89 -18.30
C PHE A 40 -1.21 -14.62 -19.47
N TYR A 41 -1.73 -13.40 -19.50
CA TYR A 41 -2.29 -12.84 -20.71
C TYR A 41 -1.16 -12.35 -21.62
N ASP A 42 -1.09 -12.89 -22.85
CA ASP A 42 -0.21 -12.38 -23.92
C ASP A 42 -0.93 -11.23 -24.64
N ILE A 43 -0.64 -10.00 -24.20
CA ILE A 43 -1.25 -8.79 -24.75
C ILE A 43 -0.62 -8.49 -26.11
N GLN A 44 -1.45 -8.59 -27.15
CA GLN A 44 -1.02 -8.37 -28.52
C GLN A 44 -0.55 -6.92 -28.73
N LEU A 45 0.71 -6.79 -29.11
CA LEU A 45 1.33 -5.50 -29.38
C LEU A 45 0.98 -5.00 -30.79
N PRO A 46 0.72 -3.70 -30.97
CA PRO A 46 0.60 -3.11 -32.29
C PRO A 46 1.85 -3.33 -33.16
N PRO A 47 1.72 -3.38 -34.50
CA PRO A 47 2.87 -3.42 -35.39
C PRO A 47 3.83 -2.25 -35.15
N GLY A 48 5.11 -2.54 -34.94
CA GLY A 48 6.15 -1.54 -34.71
C GLY A 48 6.20 -0.98 -33.27
N ASP A 49 5.47 -1.58 -32.33
CA ASP A 49 5.57 -1.23 -30.91
C ASP A 49 6.96 -1.58 -30.34
N GLU A 50 7.52 -0.68 -29.54
CA GLU A 50 8.85 -0.81 -28.93
C GLU A 50 8.82 -1.45 -27.53
N TRP A 51 7.72 -2.12 -27.17
CA TRP A 51 7.58 -2.76 -25.86
C TRP A 51 8.80 -3.63 -25.52
N PRO A 52 9.38 -3.49 -24.31
CA PRO A 52 10.53 -4.27 -23.91
C PRO A 52 10.29 -5.78 -24.08
N HIS A 53 11.29 -6.48 -24.64
CA HIS A 53 11.25 -7.93 -24.87
C HIS A 53 10.23 -8.42 -25.92
N GLY A 54 9.57 -7.50 -26.64
CA GLY A 54 8.70 -7.83 -27.79
C GLY A 54 7.40 -8.56 -27.45
N LYS A 55 7.10 -8.74 -26.15
CA LYS A 55 5.83 -9.30 -25.65
C LYS A 55 5.44 -8.61 -24.35
N MET A 56 4.16 -8.26 -24.23
CA MET A 56 3.59 -7.75 -22.98
C MET A 56 2.84 -8.89 -22.29
N LEU A 57 3.50 -9.50 -21.29
CA LEU A 57 2.90 -10.54 -20.46
C LEU A 57 2.33 -9.90 -19.18
N LEU A 58 1.06 -10.16 -18.91
CA LEU A 58 0.38 -9.73 -17.68
C LEU A 58 -0.04 -10.95 -16.87
N PRO A 59 0.40 -11.11 -15.61
CA PRO A 59 -0.08 -12.19 -14.75
C PRO A 59 -1.60 -12.18 -14.63
N CYS A 60 -2.22 -13.35 -14.69
CA CYS A 60 -3.65 -13.46 -14.41
C CYS A 60 -3.94 -13.14 -12.94
N THR A 61 -5.06 -12.48 -12.66
CA THR A 61 -5.55 -12.31 -11.29
C THR A 61 -6.10 -13.63 -10.78
N LYS A 62 -5.75 -14.05 -9.56
CA LYS A 62 -6.20 -15.31 -8.97
C LYS A 62 -7.73 -15.30 -8.72
N PRO A 63 -8.50 -16.20 -9.37
CA PRO A 63 -9.91 -16.39 -9.02
C PRO A 63 -10.05 -16.88 -7.58
N ASP A 64 -11.08 -16.42 -6.88
CA ASP A 64 -11.47 -16.95 -5.57
C ASP A 64 -12.10 -18.35 -5.71
N GLU A 65 -12.31 -19.02 -4.59
CA GLU A 65 -13.09 -20.24 -4.47
C GLU A 65 -14.46 -20.07 -5.13
N THR A 66 -14.83 -21.03 -5.97
CA THR A 66 -16.17 -21.11 -6.56
C THR A 66 -17.17 -21.46 -5.47
N LEU A 67 -18.01 -20.51 -5.08
CA LEU A 67 -19.07 -20.70 -4.08
C LEU A 67 -20.40 -21.06 -4.74
N GLU A 68 -20.65 -20.57 -5.96
CA GLU A 68 -21.84 -20.85 -6.75
C GLU A 68 -21.51 -21.21 -8.22
N PRO A 69 -22.39 -21.93 -8.95
CA PRO A 69 -22.15 -22.28 -10.35
C PRO A 69 -21.90 -21.09 -11.28
N SER A 70 -22.39 -19.89 -10.94
CA SER A 70 -22.11 -18.65 -11.67
C SER A 70 -20.64 -18.28 -11.66
N ASP A 71 -19.91 -18.63 -10.59
CA ASP A 71 -18.53 -18.18 -10.38
C ASP A 71 -17.54 -18.86 -11.34
N ILE A 72 -17.97 -19.94 -12.00
CA ILE A 72 -17.22 -20.57 -13.10
C ILE A 72 -17.05 -19.60 -14.28
N ASN A 73 -18.08 -18.80 -14.55
CA ASN A 73 -18.07 -17.82 -15.66
C ASN A 73 -17.74 -16.40 -15.17
N CYS A 74 -18.07 -16.10 -13.91
CA CYS A 74 -17.91 -14.79 -13.29
C CYS A 74 -17.24 -14.93 -11.92
N PRO A 75 -15.94 -15.27 -11.86
CA PRO A 75 -15.26 -15.53 -10.60
C PRO A 75 -15.21 -14.29 -9.70
N GLY A 76 -15.28 -14.53 -8.39
CA GLY A 76 -14.89 -13.55 -7.38
C GLY A 76 -13.37 -13.38 -7.31
N TYR A 77 -12.92 -12.32 -6.66
CA TYR A 77 -11.49 -12.06 -6.44
C TYR A 77 -11.27 -11.53 -5.03
N LYS A 78 -10.29 -12.11 -4.32
CA LYS A 78 -9.98 -11.69 -2.95
C LYS A 78 -9.30 -10.34 -2.92
N ASN A 79 -9.79 -9.49 -2.02
CA ASN A 79 -9.03 -8.37 -1.49
C ASN A 79 -8.15 -8.86 -0.34
N THR A 80 -6.84 -8.67 -0.41
CA THR A 80 -5.90 -9.01 0.68
C THR A 80 -5.82 -7.92 1.75
N ASN A 81 -6.36 -6.73 1.48
CA ASN A 81 -6.48 -5.67 2.47
C ASN A 81 -7.85 -5.69 3.15
N THR A 82 -7.98 -4.96 4.25
CA THR A 82 -9.28 -4.65 4.83
C THR A 82 -9.99 -3.64 3.92
N ALA A 83 -11.25 -3.91 3.54
CA ALA A 83 -12.01 -3.00 2.67
C ALA A 83 -12.52 -1.74 3.40
N TRP A 84 -12.31 -1.67 4.71
CA TRP A 84 -12.66 -0.52 5.53
C TRP A 84 -11.67 0.61 5.31
N TRP A 85 -12.07 1.83 5.66
CA TRP A 85 -11.13 2.94 5.79
C TRP A 85 -10.62 2.97 7.24
N ASP A 86 -9.72 2.06 7.55
CA ASP A 86 -9.24 1.79 8.91
C ASP A 86 -7.75 2.10 9.13
N GLY A 87 -7.04 2.59 8.10
CA GLY A 87 -5.63 2.93 8.22
C GLY A 87 -4.72 1.71 8.05
N SER A 88 -5.19 0.63 7.43
CA SER A 88 -4.43 -0.62 7.26
C SER A 88 -3.16 -0.48 6.42
N GLN A 89 -3.02 0.59 5.63
CA GLN A 89 -1.74 0.93 5.01
C GLN A 89 -0.65 1.23 6.05
N ILE A 90 -1.02 1.74 7.23
CA ILE A 90 -0.11 2.01 8.35
C ILE A 90 -0.07 0.82 9.30
N TYR A 91 -1.25 0.35 9.71
CA TYR A 91 -1.40 -0.64 10.79
C TYR A 91 -1.29 -2.09 10.29
N GLY A 92 -1.61 -2.35 9.03
CA GLY A 92 -1.66 -3.68 8.46
C GLY A 92 -3.05 -4.27 8.47
N SER A 93 -3.28 -5.22 7.56
CA SER A 93 -4.58 -5.90 7.40
C SER A 93 -4.66 -7.23 8.17
N SER A 94 -3.72 -7.47 9.09
CA SER A 94 -3.71 -8.65 9.96
C SER A 94 -3.12 -8.30 11.34
N GLU A 95 -3.57 -8.99 12.39
CA GLU A 95 -3.06 -8.78 13.74
C GLU A 95 -1.54 -8.98 13.82
N ALA A 96 -1.00 -9.97 13.09
CA ALA A 96 0.44 -10.22 13.06
C ALA A 96 1.21 -9.03 12.47
N THR A 97 0.69 -8.42 11.39
CA THR A 97 1.28 -7.21 10.80
C THR A 97 1.20 -6.05 11.78
N THR A 98 0.01 -5.78 12.35
CA THR A 98 -0.21 -4.73 13.35
C THR A 98 0.76 -4.84 14.49
N GLU A 99 0.86 -6.03 15.08
CA GLU A 99 1.72 -6.30 16.21
C GLU A 99 3.19 -6.07 15.84
N SER A 100 3.64 -6.44 14.63
CA SER A 100 5.02 -6.23 14.19
C SER A 100 5.43 -4.75 14.07
N GLN A 101 4.48 -3.83 13.90
CA GLN A 101 4.77 -2.39 13.75
C GLN A 101 4.86 -1.65 15.09
N ARG A 102 4.47 -2.28 16.20
CA ARG A 102 4.37 -1.60 17.51
C ARG A 102 5.66 -1.68 18.33
N THR A 103 5.91 -0.65 19.11
CA THR A 103 7.08 -0.53 20.02
C THR A 103 7.07 -1.52 21.20
N LYS A 104 5.95 -2.22 21.45
CA LYS A 104 5.69 -3.06 22.64
C LYS A 104 5.70 -2.32 23.98
N ASP A 105 5.86 -1.01 23.95
CA ASP A 105 5.73 -0.14 25.11
C ASP A 105 4.23 0.04 25.43
N PRO A 106 3.84 0.12 26.71
CA PRO A 106 2.47 0.45 27.11
C PRO A 106 1.94 1.78 26.54
N ASP A 107 2.77 2.64 25.93
CA ASP A 107 2.36 3.88 25.27
C ASP A 107 1.65 3.68 23.92
N GLY A 108 1.61 2.45 23.41
CA GLY A 108 0.84 2.07 22.23
C GLY A 108 1.42 2.53 20.88
N LYS A 109 2.62 3.12 20.88
CA LYS A 109 3.28 3.75 19.73
C LYS A 109 3.72 2.79 18.63
N LEU A 110 3.79 3.31 17.41
CA LEU A 110 4.43 2.69 16.26
C LEU A 110 5.95 2.89 16.28
N LEU A 111 6.66 1.88 15.77
CA LEU A 111 8.12 1.91 15.60
C LEU A 111 8.50 2.98 14.58
N LEU A 112 9.46 3.83 14.95
CA LEU A 112 10.08 4.80 14.07
C LEU A 112 11.60 4.78 14.32
N THR A 113 12.37 5.11 13.28
CA THR A 113 13.82 5.19 13.35
C THR A 113 14.29 6.63 13.18
N GLN A 114 15.27 7.04 13.98
CA GLN A 114 15.89 8.35 13.83
C GLN A 114 17.10 8.27 12.91
N ARG A 115 17.13 9.11 11.88
CA ARG A 115 18.26 9.24 10.95
C ARG A 115 18.64 10.70 10.82
N GLY A 116 19.79 11.05 11.39
CA GLY A 116 20.23 12.44 11.50
C GLY A 116 19.24 13.28 12.32
N LYS A 117 18.64 14.30 11.68
CA LYS A 117 17.61 15.16 12.28
C LYS A 117 16.17 14.71 11.99
N GLY A 118 15.99 13.69 11.15
CA GLY A 118 14.67 13.21 10.74
C GLY A 118 14.26 11.93 11.44
N VAL A 119 12.96 11.68 11.45
CA VAL A 119 12.32 10.43 11.91
C VAL A 119 11.64 9.79 10.71
N PHE A 120 11.82 8.49 10.54
CA PHE A 120 11.36 7.72 9.37
C PHE A 120 10.82 6.36 9.79
N LEU A 121 10.07 5.71 8.89
CA LEU A 121 9.73 4.31 9.08
C LEU A 121 10.99 3.44 9.25
N PRO A 122 10.91 2.36 10.06
CA PRO A 122 11.93 1.32 10.06
C PRO A 122 11.97 0.65 8.69
N HIS A 123 13.14 0.12 8.32
CA HIS A 123 13.32 -0.64 7.09
C HIS A 123 13.89 -2.01 7.43
N ASP A 124 13.63 -3.01 6.60
CA ASP A 124 14.27 -4.32 6.68
C ASP A 124 15.69 -4.31 6.08
N ASP A 125 16.38 -5.46 6.14
CA ASP A 125 17.74 -5.61 5.64
C ASP A 125 17.84 -5.47 4.10
N SER A 126 16.72 -5.62 3.40
CA SER A 126 16.62 -5.41 1.95
C SER A 126 16.31 -3.95 1.59
N GLY A 127 16.07 -3.10 2.60
CA GLY A 127 15.70 -1.70 2.42
C GLY A 127 14.24 -1.48 2.10
N ASN A 128 13.35 -2.45 2.38
CA ASN A 128 11.90 -2.23 2.29
C ASN A 128 11.36 -1.57 3.56
N PRO A 129 10.41 -0.63 3.46
CA PRO A 129 9.80 0.00 4.62
C PRO A 129 8.97 -1.02 5.40
N LYS A 130 9.07 -1.00 6.73
CA LYS A 130 8.22 -1.76 7.63
C LYS A 130 7.00 -0.91 7.97
N THR A 131 5.86 -1.28 7.39
CA THR A 131 4.56 -0.65 7.58
C THR A 131 3.45 -1.66 7.26
N GLY A 132 2.18 -1.24 7.32
CA GLY A 132 1.03 -2.11 7.08
C GLY A 132 0.95 -2.67 5.65
N PHE A 133 1.32 -1.86 4.66
CA PHE A 133 1.37 -2.23 3.25
C PHE A 133 2.57 -1.57 2.56
N SER A 134 3.46 -2.35 1.92
CA SER A 134 4.76 -1.85 1.40
C SER A 134 4.99 -2.07 -0.11
N ASP A 135 4.05 -2.67 -0.82
CA ASP A 135 4.20 -2.93 -2.26
C ASP A 135 4.11 -1.65 -3.11
N ASN A 136 4.66 -1.68 -4.32
CA ASN A 136 4.58 -0.60 -5.32
C ASN A 136 4.99 0.79 -4.79
N TRP A 137 6.12 0.82 -4.07
CA TRP A 137 6.56 1.97 -3.28
C TRP A 137 7.26 3.07 -4.11
N TRP A 138 7.10 4.33 -3.67
CA TRP A 138 7.88 5.48 -4.14
C TRP A 138 7.96 6.55 -3.03
N THR A 139 8.73 7.61 -3.24
CA THR A 139 8.98 8.66 -2.23
C THR A 139 7.69 9.27 -1.64
N GLY A 140 6.61 9.38 -2.42
CA GLY A 140 5.32 9.85 -1.91
C GLY A 140 4.74 8.96 -0.81
N MET A 141 4.88 7.63 -0.94
CA MET A 141 4.45 6.66 0.08
C MET A 141 5.30 6.78 1.34
N GLU A 142 6.63 6.86 1.18
CA GLU A 142 7.55 7.03 2.31
C GLU A 142 7.19 8.25 3.17
N MET A 143 6.90 9.37 2.50
CA MET A 143 6.51 10.60 3.17
C MET A 143 5.19 10.47 3.93
N LEU A 144 4.14 9.93 3.29
CA LEU A 144 2.81 9.86 3.92
C LEU A 144 2.74 8.81 5.02
N HIS A 145 3.27 7.61 4.81
CA HIS A 145 3.28 6.61 5.89
C HIS A 145 4.11 7.08 7.09
N THR A 146 5.27 7.71 6.86
CA THR A 146 6.06 8.29 7.96
C THR A 146 5.28 9.40 8.68
N LEU A 147 4.66 10.33 7.95
CA LEU A 147 3.89 11.44 8.52
C LEU A 147 2.76 10.93 9.41
N PHE A 148 1.98 9.96 8.95
CA PHE A 148 0.85 9.45 9.74
C PHE A 148 1.29 8.54 10.89
N ALA A 149 2.43 7.85 10.77
CA ALA A 149 3.02 7.15 11.92
C ALA A 149 3.50 8.14 13.01
N MET A 150 4.05 9.28 12.60
CA MET A 150 4.38 10.38 13.53
C MET A 150 3.12 10.98 14.18
N GLU A 151 2.06 11.20 13.39
CA GLU A 151 0.77 11.69 13.90
C GLU A 151 0.17 10.72 14.93
N HIS A 152 0.18 9.41 14.64
CA HIS A 152 -0.23 8.38 15.59
C HIS A 152 0.55 8.51 16.92
N ASN A 153 1.88 8.59 16.85
CA ASN A 153 2.72 8.70 18.04
C ASN A 153 2.47 10.01 18.81
N ALA A 154 2.18 11.12 18.12
CA ALA A 154 1.81 12.39 18.75
C ALA A 154 0.47 12.29 19.50
N ILE A 155 -0.50 11.55 18.94
CA ILE A 155 -1.79 11.27 19.61
C ILE A 155 -1.57 10.36 20.82
N CYS A 156 -0.74 9.33 20.73
CA CYS A 156 -0.36 8.50 21.88
C CYS A 156 0.23 9.33 23.02
N ASP A 157 1.14 10.25 22.71
CA ASP A 157 1.75 11.16 23.69
C ASP A 157 0.70 12.07 24.36
N MET A 158 -0.20 12.65 23.56
CA MET A 158 -1.31 13.46 24.07
C MET A 158 -2.23 12.64 25.00
N LEU A 159 -2.61 11.43 24.59
CA LEU A 159 -3.49 10.56 25.37
C LEU A 159 -2.81 10.08 26.65
N ARG A 160 -1.52 9.74 26.63
CA ARG A 160 -0.75 9.38 27.82
C ARG A 160 -0.71 10.53 28.83
N ALA A 161 -0.51 11.76 28.36
CA ALA A 161 -0.48 12.93 29.23
C ALA A 161 -1.85 13.19 29.89
N ALA A 162 -2.95 13.00 29.16
CA ALA A 162 -4.30 13.20 29.67
C ALA A 162 -4.81 12.02 30.53
N TYR A 163 -4.37 10.80 30.21
CA TYR A 163 -4.83 9.56 30.82
C TYR A 163 -3.64 8.65 31.22
N PRO A 164 -2.89 9.00 32.29
CA PRO A 164 -1.62 8.33 32.60
C PRO A 164 -1.73 6.82 32.91
N VAL A 165 -2.92 6.36 33.31
CA VAL A 165 -3.19 4.96 33.70
C VAL A 165 -3.62 4.07 32.54
N TRP A 166 -3.83 4.61 31.33
CA TRP A 166 -4.18 3.79 30.17
C TRP A 166 -3.00 2.93 29.71
N THR A 167 -3.29 1.75 29.17
CA THR A 167 -2.28 0.86 28.59
C THR A 167 -2.63 0.64 27.13
N GLY A 168 -1.64 0.81 26.25
CA GLY A 168 -1.69 0.51 24.82
C GLY A 168 -1.46 -0.96 24.52
#